data_AF-A0A1X7T1B2-F1
#
_entry.id   AF-A0A1X7T1B2-F1
#
_cell.length_a   1.000
_cell.length_b   1.000
_cell.length_c   1.000
_cell.angle_alpha   90.00
_cell.angle_beta   90.00
_cell.angle_gamma   90.00
#
_symmetry.space_group_name_H-M   'P 1'
#
loop_
_entity.id
_entity.type
_entity.pdbx_description
1 polymer ?
#
loop_
_entity_poly.entity_id
_entity_poly.type
_entity_poly.pdbx_seq_one_letter_code
_entity_poly.pdbx_strand_id
1 'polypeptide(L)'
;MRNVRNTTKNAEQGGSIVRFHNARTDSYLCAKGSTVHTILSAVGLEHDNEQKVYFKKKRVLPVPRPPPVSGDCWWQLVKQEERYDGGSIESGGKYLLRHLPTHMYLMAGDNFKLTIGSIDDVDPKYYTFTLTSSVAAADKSVLKGSNVTLIHEGIDDKKRYLYVDDGDPTWLTKISTKRALGSKGLKVTLKESLQDKVQNENSFKIDEVRPDLVHWHYYVESVKNVLMRYLPKLPGTHGDPVLVELVAVLKELVCWLKVKSPYNLKTRGKMLRNAHVIDLLVGYISIAVESGDEERVKLLRGVSEVLRQFLLIKSHHSHFYMAKEAFMKIYFNKLGQGLGVESFLIALVKDESEIAKDLVKFCFKILRDSTPTLKIHLDTASLELLSTLCFVDGHPEEALQDLICEEVITKDLGVFYHTRLDEGANVIHYSKNRLASTDDKTLTELCSNKVNDNNERLNFFVAQIFLFSNVCKGVNVSAIKTVSSWFPFQEALVVLDKEKLGGAIHSKVKSAYLQLVLAVYLDEVIHNSGVDIDGIWHCF
;
A
#
# COMPACT_ATOMS: atom_id res chain seq x y z
N MET A 1 54.15 1.75 18.93
CA MET A 1 52.89 1.00 19.17
C MET A 1 51.64 1.91 19.31
N ARG A 2 51.47 2.97 18.50
CA ARG A 2 50.26 3.84 18.52
C ARG A 2 49.45 3.89 17.21
N ASN A 3 49.84 3.15 16.17
CA ASN A 3 49.21 3.23 14.84
C ASN A 3 48.23 2.10 14.47
N VAL A 4 48.03 1.09 15.33
CA VAL A 4 47.20 -0.10 14.96
C VAL A 4 45.73 0.03 15.39
N ARG A 5 45.37 1.00 16.24
CA ARG A 5 43.99 1.13 16.75
C ARG A 5 43.05 2.03 15.92
N ASN A 6 43.55 2.77 14.94
CA ASN A 6 42.73 3.67 14.11
C ASN A 6 42.35 3.09 12.73
N THR A 7 43.01 2.03 12.25
CA THR A 7 42.73 1.44 10.94
C THR A 7 41.46 0.58 10.92
N THR A 8 41.10 -0.07 12.03
CA THR A 8 39.92 -0.93 12.12
C THR A 8 38.58 -0.19 12.04
N LYS A 9 38.53 1.11 12.33
CA LYS A 9 37.28 1.90 12.24
C LYS A 9 36.86 2.25 10.81
N ASN A 10 37.81 2.26 9.88
CA ASN A 10 37.58 2.70 8.49
C ASN A 10 37.66 1.55 7.47
N ALA A 11 37.95 0.32 7.91
CA ALA A 11 37.92 -0.85 7.03
C ALA A 11 36.49 -1.40 6.91
N GLU A 12 36.16 -1.94 5.74
CA GLU A 12 34.96 -2.77 5.54
C GLU A 12 35.14 -4.12 6.23
N GLN A 13 34.08 -4.63 6.86
CA GLN A 13 34.12 -5.86 7.65
C GLN A 13 33.30 -6.98 7.00
N GLY A 14 33.66 -8.23 7.26
CA GLY A 14 32.86 -9.41 6.95
C GLY A 14 31.44 -9.25 7.53
N GLY A 15 30.43 -9.53 6.71
CA GLY A 15 29.02 -9.36 7.06
C GLY A 15 28.49 -7.92 6.91
N SER A 16 29.32 -6.95 6.51
CA SER A 16 28.88 -5.57 6.26
C SER A 16 27.87 -5.50 5.12
N ILE A 17 26.89 -4.60 5.28
CA ILE A 17 25.83 -4.36 4.29
C ILE A 17 26.19 -3.11 3.50
N VAL A 18 26.42 -3.30 2.21
CA VAL A 18 26.95 -2.28 1.31
C VAL A 18 26.05 -2.09 0.09
N ARG A 19 26.30 -1.00 -0.61
CA ARG A 19 25.74 -0.69 -1.92
C ARG A 19 26.87 -0.51 -2.91
N PHE A 20 26.77 -1.13 -4.07
CA PHE A 20 27.72 -0.93 -5.17
C PHE A 20 27.21 0.17 -6.09
N HIS A 21 27.84 1.35 -6.02
CA HIS A 21 27.51 2.51 -6.85
C HIS A 21 28.47 2.60 -8.04
N ASN A 22 27.94 2.64 -9.25
CA ASN A 22 28.71 2.92 -10.45
C ASN A 22 28.68 4.42 -10.74
N ALA A 23 29.81 5.10 -10.52
CA ALA A 23 29.92 6.56 -10.67
C ALA A 23 29.72 7.02 -12.13
N ARG A 24 30.12 6.23 -13.12
CA ARG A 24 29.99 6.55 -14.56
C ARG A 24 28.53 6.68 -14.97
N THR A 25 27.71 5.72 -14.56
CA THR A 25 26.30 5.65 -14.97
C THR A 25 25.34 6.28 -13.96
N ASP A 26 25.83 6.67 -12.78
CA ASP A 26 25.06 7.05 -11.60
C ASP A 26 23.95 6.05 -11.27
N SER A 27 24.36 4.80 -11.08
CA SER A 27 23.45 3.68 -10.87
C SER A 27 23.93 2.73 -9.78
N TYR A 28 23.02 1.93 -9.22
CA TYR A 28 23.32 1.01 -8.13
C TYR A 28 23.02 -0.44 -8.54
N LEU A 29 23.89 -1.38 -8.17
CA LEU A 29 23.65 -2.80 -8.37
C LEU A 29 22.45 -3.24 -7.54
N CYS A 30 21.42 -3.76 -8.21
CA CYS A 30 20.18 -4.21 -7.60
C CYS A 30 19.86 -5.64 -7.98
N ALA A 31 19.06 -6.30 -7.15
CA ALA A 31 18.39 -7.54 -7.52
C ALA A 31 16.88 -7.45 -7.32
N LYS A 32 16.16 -8.29 -8.06
CA LYS A 32 14.73 -8.54 -7.94
C LYS A 32 14.54 -10.05 -7.77
N GLY A 33 13.65 -10.41 -6.87
CA GLY A 33 13.20 -11.78 -6.63
C GLY A 33 12.11 -11.76 -5.57
N SER A 34 11.38 -12.86 -5.42
CA SER A 34 10.28 -12.97 -4.46
C SER A 34 10.43 -14.20 -3.58
N THR A 35 10.41 -14.01 -2.26
CA THR A 35 10.37 -15.11 -1.28
C THR A 35 8.94 -15.56 -0.98
N VAL A 36 7.93 -14.80 -1.43
CA VAL A 36 6.51 -15.01 -1.08
C VAL A 36 5.71 -15.70 -2.18
N HIS A 37 6.29 -15.88 -3.37
CA HIS A 37 5.57 -16.34 -4.56
C HIS A 37 4.88 -17.71 -4.38
N THR A 38 5.51 -18.65 -3.67
CA THR A 38 4.92 -19.98 -3.42
C THR A 38 3.68 -19.91 -2.54
N ILE A 39 3.69 -19.00 -1.56
CA ILE A 39 2.61 -18.86 -0.57
C ILE A 39 1.44 -18.07 -1.15
N LEU A 40 1.73 -16.99 -1.89
CA LEU A 40 0.71 -16.12 -2.45
C LEU A 40 -0.09 -16.78 -3.58
N SER A 41 0.54 -17.64 -4.38
CA SER A 41 -0.16 -18.43 -5.40
C SER A 41 -1.24 -19.33 -4.78
N ALA A 42 -1.04 -19.83 -3.55
CA ALA A 42 -2.03 -20.66 -2.86
C ALA A 42 -3.31 -19.89 -2.47
N VAL A 43 -3.25 -18.55 -2.41
CA VAL A 43 -4.41 -17.68 -2.13
C VAL A 43 -4.89 -16.91 -3.37
N GLY A 44 -4.51 -17.38 -4.57
CA GLY A 44 -4.97 -16.82 -5.84
C GLY A 44 -4.32 -15.47 -6.22
N LEU A 45 -3.21 -15.10 -5.58
CA LEU A 45 -2.42 -13.93 -5.91
C LEU A 45 -1.22 -14.36 -6.77
N GLU A 46 -1.35 -14.24 -8.09
CA GLU A 46 -0.23 -14.42 -9.01
C GLU A 46 0.86 -13.40 -8.71
N HIS A 47 2.05 -13.89 -8.34
CA HIS A 47 3.20 -13.05 -8.05
C HIS A 47 4.34 -13.39 -9.00
N ASP A 48 4.90 -12.35 -9.62
CA ASP A 48 6.09 -12.49 -10.46
C ASP A 48 7.28 -13.02 -9.63
N ASN A 49 7.81 -14.18 -10.03
CA ASN A 49 8.97 -14.81 -9.40
C ASN A 49 10.26 -14.58 -10.20
N GLU A 50 10.27 -13.59 -11.08
CA GLU A 50 11.43 -13.29 -11.88
C GLU A 50 12.64 -12.86 -11.02
N GLN A 51 13.66 -13.71 -11.02
CA GLN A 51 14.96 -13.46 -10.43
C GLN A 51 15.85 -12.73 -11.43
N LYS A 52 16.26 -11.51 -11.09
CA LYS A 52 17.01 -10.64 -11.99
C LYS A 52 18.02 -9.79 -11.23
N VAL A 53 19.13 -9.51 -11.89
CA VAL A 53 20.14 -8.53 -11.44
C VAL A 53 20.26 -7.44 -12.49
N TYR A 54 20.34 -6.19 -12.05
CA TYR A 54 20.40 -5.03 -12.93
C TYR A 54 21.00 -3.83 -12.20
N PHE A 55 21.41 -2.81 -12.94
CA PHE A 55 21.82 -1.53 -12.37
C PHE A 55 20.67 -0.52 -12.44
N LYS A 56 20.25 0.00 -11.29
CA LYS A 56 19.15 0.96 -11.21
C LYS A 56 19.68 2.39 -11.32
N LYS A 57 19.39 3.03 -12.45
CA LYS A 57 19.67 4.45 -12.69
C LYS A 57 18.43 5.28 -12.37
N LYS A 58 18.56 6.22 -11.44
CA LYS A 58 17.49 7.19 -11.17
C LYS A 58 17.55 8.33 -12.18
N ARG A 59 16.44 9.04 -12.35
CA ARG A 59 16.41 10.27 -13.16
C ARG A 59 17.38 11.30 -12.59
N VAL A 60 18.27 11.83 -13.43
CA VAL A 60 19.17 12.94 -13.11
C VAL A 60 18.33 14.15 -12.72
N LEU A 61 18.61 14.71 -11.55
CA LEU A 61 18.04 15.97 -11.06
C LEU A 61 19.18 16.97 -10.85
N PRO A 62 18.89 18.28 -10.85
CA PRO A 62 19.90 19.32 -10.60
C PRO A 62 20.52 19.29 -9.19
N VAL A 63 20.02 18.46 -8.29
CA VAL A 63 20.53 18.33 -6.90
C VAL A 63 21.00 16.89 -6.66
N PRO A 64 22.19 16.70 -6.04
CA PRO A 64 22.67 15.38 -5.62
C PRO A 64 21.62 14.68 -4.77
N ARG A 65 21.20 13.47 -5.17
CA ARG A 65 20.24 12.69 -4.39
C ARG A 65 20.95 11.92 -3.27
N PRO A 66 20.32 11.77 -2.10
CA PRO A 66 20.82 10.82 -1.12
C PRO A 66 20.83 9.41 -1.72
N PRO A 67 21.77 8.55 -1.29
CA PRO A 67 21.85 7.17 -1.76
C PRO A 67 20.51 6.42 -1.55
N PRO A 68 20.19 5.43 -2.38
CA PRO A 68 18.96 4.67 -2.26
C PRO A 68 18.88 3.96 -0.90
N VAL A 69 17.72 4.11 -0.28
CA VAL A 69 17.30 3.41 0.95
C VAL A 69 16.45 2.18 0.66
N SER A 70 16.32 1.77 -0.61
CA SER A 70 15.65 0.52 -0.90
C SER A 70 16.59 -0.64 -0.66
N GLY A 71 16.10 -1.66 0.05
CA GLY A 71 16.84 -2.90 0.26
C GLY A 71 17.20 -3.65 -1.04
N ASP A 72 16.55 -3.32 -2.16
CA ASP A 72 16.80 -3.92 -3.49
C ASP A 72 18.24 -3.74 -4.00
N CYS A 73 19.02 -2.85 -3.39
CA CYS A 73 20.42 -2.58 -3.72
C CYS A 73 21.41 -2.92 -2.61
N TRP A 74 20.96 -3.62 -1.56
CA TRP A 74 21.77 -3.93 -0.40
C TRP A 74 22.35 -5.33 -0.51
N TRP A 75 23.68 -5.40 -0.39
CA TRP A 75 24.45 -6.62 -0.53
C TRP A 75 25.26 -6.83 0.73
N GLN A 76 25.16 -8.01 1.32
CA GLN A 76 26.00 -8.45 2.42
C GLN A 76 27.24 -9.14 1.84
N LEU A 77 28.42 -8.69 2.28
CA LEU A 77 29.70 -9.29 1.90
C LEU A 77 29.99 -10.49 2.82
N VAL A 78 30.10 -11.69 2.26
CA VAL A 78 30.40 -12.91 3.02
C VAL A 78 31.71 -13.51 2.49
N LYS A 79 32.68 -13.77 3.36
CA LYS A 79 33.94 -14.44 3.00
C LYS A 79 33.65 -15.87 2.55
N GLN A 80 34.25 -16.32 1.45
CA GLN A 80 33.98 -17.66 0.91
C GLN A 80 34.48 -18.78 1.85
N GLU A 81 35.74 -18.69 2.28
CA GLU A 81 36.41 -19.72 3.08
C GLU A 81 36.00 -19.65 4.56
N GLU A 82 35.87 -18.44 5.11
CA GLU A 82 35.52 -18.20 6.53
C GLU A 82 34.18 -17.45 6.66
N ARG A 83 33.08 -18.12 6.36
CA ARG A 83 31.74 -17.49 6.28
C ARG A 83 31.27 -16.82 7.58
N TYR A 84 31.80 -17.24 8.73
CA TYR A 84 31.47 -16.71 10.05
C TYR A 84 32.47 -15.64 10.54
N ASP A 85 33.52 -15.34 9.77
CA ASP A 85 34.49 -14.33 10.12
C ASP A 85 33.96 -12.92 9.81
N GLY A 86 33.91 -12.09 10.85
CA GLY A 86 33.59 -10.67 10.79
C GLY A 86 34.82 -9.77 10.62
N GLY A 87 36.00 -10.34 10.38
CA GLY A 87 37.25 -9.63 10.14
C GLY A 87 37.21 -8.71 8.92
N SER A 88 38.30 -7.98 8.66
CA SER A 88 38.37 -7.05 7.54
C SER A 88 38.18 -7.74 6.18
N ILE A 89 37.54 -7.03 5.25
CA ILE A 89 37.49 -7.37 3.83
C ILE A 89 38.83 -7.00 3.21
N GLU A 90 39.50 -7.98 2.60
CA GLU A 90 40.79 -7.83 1.93
C GLU A 90 40.64 -7.70 0.41
N SER A 91 41.47 -6.84 -0.19
CA SER A 91 41.61 -6.71 -1.64
C SER A 91 42.26 -7.96 -2.23
N GLY A 92 41.63 -8.54 -3.24
CA GLY A 92 41.98 -9.83 -3.85
C GLY A 92 41.31 -11.03 -3.18
N GLY A 93 40.55 -10.83 -2.11
CA GLY A 93 39.78 -11.89 -1.45
C GLY A 93 38.59 -12.37 -2.28
N LYS A 94 38.12 -13.58 -1.98
CA LYS A 94 36.95 -14.21 -2.61
C LYS A 94 35.72 -14.09 -1.73
N TYR A 95 34.64 -13.56 -2.29
CA TYR A 95 33.43 -13.23 -1.56
C TYR A 95 32.18 -13.74 -2.25
N LEU A 96 31.18 -14.04 -1.42
CA LEU A 96 29.80 -14.27 -1.82
C LEU A 96 29.03 -12.97 -1.57
N LEU A 97 28.23 -12.54 -2.55
CA LEU A 97 27.43 -11.33 -2.45
C LEU A 97 25.97 -11.72 -2.19
N ARG A 98 25.55 -11.66 -0.93
CA ARG A 98 24.18 -12.01 -0.54
C ARG A 98 23.26 -10.80 -0.65
N HIS A 99 22.25 -10.88 -1.50
CA HIS A 99 21.21 -9.87 -1.59
C HIS A 99 20.34 -9.91 -0.32
N LEU A 100 20.27 -8.79 0.40
CA LEU A 100 19.69 -8.80 1.75
C LEU A 100 18.18 -9.16 1.77
N PRO A 101 17.30 -8.56 0.94
CA PRO A 101 15.86 -8.85 0.98
C PRO A 101 15.45 -10.27 0.56
N THR A 102 16.18 -10.88 -0.39
CA THR A 102 15.85 -12.22 -0.90
C THR A 102 16.66 -13.31 -0.23
N HIS A 103 17.70 -12.95 0.51
CA HIS A 103 18.69 -13.86 1.10
C HIS A 103 19.46 -14.74 0.10
N MET A 104 19.27 -14.52 -1.20
CA MET A 104 19.93 -15.23 -2.29
C MET A 104 21.27 -14.56 -2.65
N TYR A 105 22.14 -15.28 -3.34
CA TYR A 105 23.47 -14.80 -3.71
C TYR A 105 23.53 -14.41 -5.18
N LEU A 106 24.36 -13.41 -5.52
CA LEU A 106 24.69 -13.09 -6.90
C LEU A 106 25.32 -14.32 -7.57
N MET A 107 24.77 -14.74 -8.71
CA MET A 107 25.19 -15.92 -9.44
C MET A 107 25.47 -15.58 -10.90
N ALA A 108 26.55 -16.13 -11.46
CA ALA A 108 26.75 -16.21 -12.91
C ALA A 108 26.29 -17.59 -13.38
N GLY A 109 25.38 -17.67 -14.36
CA GLY A 109 25.04 -18.95 -15.00
C GLY A 109 26.09 -19.40 -16.02
N ASP A 110 25.96 -20.62 -16.57
CA ASP A 110 26.89 -21.16 -17.59
C ASP A 110 27.04 -20.29 -18.84
N ASN A 111 25.99 -19.53 -19.17
CA ASN A 111 25.99 -18.55 -20.27
C ASN A 111 26.51 -17.16 -19.85
N PHE A 112 27.13 -17.05 -18.68
CA PHE A 112 27.59 -15.83 -18.03
C PHE A 112 26.50 -14.76 -17.79
N LYS A 113 25.22 -15.13 -17.87
CA LYS A 113 24.14 -14.24 -17.45
C LYS A 113 24.08 -14.20 -15.94
N LEU A 114 23.94 -12.99 -15.40
CA LEU A 114 23.87 -12.75 -13.97
C LEU A 114 22.43 -12.84 -13.48
N THR A 115 22.23 -13.55 -12.38
CA THR A 115 20.97 -13.70 -11.66
C THR A 115 21.24 -13.79 -10.15
N ILE A 116 20.22 -14.04 -9.35
CA ILE A 116 20.37 -14.44 -7.95
C ILE A 116 19.96 -15.92 -7.79
N GLY A 117 20.61 -16.64 -6.88
CA GLY A 117 20.34 -18.06 -6.64
C GLY A 117 20.61 -18.50 -5.20
N SER A 118 20.13 -19.69 -4.86
CA SER A 118 20.41 -20.35 -3.58
C SER A 118 21.74 -21.11 -3.66
N ILE A 119 22.62 -20.90 -2.69
CA ILE A 119 23.94 -21.56 -2.67
C ILE A 119 23.85 -23.06 -2.40
N ASP A 120 22.72 -23.54 -1.87
CA ASP A 120 22.54 -24.94 -1.47
C ASP A 120 22.33 -25.87 -2.68
N ASP A 121 21.94 -25.31 -3.83
CA ASP A 121 21.49 -26.09 -5.00
C ASP A 121 22.51 -26.15 -6.15
N VAL A 122 23.60 -25.37 -6.08
CA VAL A 122 24.51 -25.14 -7.23
C VAL A 122 25.97 -25.02 -6.75
N ASP A 123 26.91 -25.44 -7.60
CA ASP A 123 28.36 -25.39 -7.33
C ASP A 123 28.82 -23.98 -6.88
N PRO A 124 29.59 -23.86 -5.77
CA PRO A 124 30.10 -22.59 -5.26
C PRO A 124 30.85 -21.72 -6.28
N LYS A 125 31.41 -22.33 -7.34
CA LYS A 125 32.13 -21.60 -8.39
C LYS A 125 31.28 -20.52 -9.06
N TYR A 126 29.96 -20.74 -9.20
CA TYR A 126 29.04 -19.79 -9.85
C TYR A 126 28.73 -18.54 -9.02
N TYR A 127 28.98 -18.58 -7.71
CA TYR A 127 28.64 -17.51 -6.75
C TYR A 127 29.83 -16.68 -6.29
N THR A 128 31.04 -17.11 -6.64
CA THR A 128 32.26 -16.54 -6.09
C THR A 128 32.74 -15.36 -6.93
N PHE A 129 32.97 -14.22 -6.27
CA PHE A 129 33.53 -13.02 -6.88
C PHE A 129 34.77 -12.56 -6.12
N THR A 130 35.85 -12.34 -6.86
CA THR A 130 37.08 -11.72 -6.35
C THR A 130 36.88 -10.20 -6.33
N LEU A 131 37.07 -9.59 -5.15
CA LEU A 131 36.91 -8.15 -4.96
C LEU A 131 38.30 -7.50 -4.88
N THR A 132 38.57 -6.56 -5.78
CA THR A 132 39.87 -5.84 -5.84
C THR A 132 39.64 -4.35 -5.64
N SER A 133 40.42 -3.70 -4.77
CA SER A 133 40.36 -2.24 -4.58
C SER A 133 41.56 -1.54 -5.20
N SER A 134 41.33 -0.39 -5.81
CA SER A 134 42.39 0.49 -6.33
C SER A 134 43.15 1.22 -5.22
N VAL A 135 42.54 1.36 -4.05
CA VAL A 135 43.11 2.00 -2.85
C VAL A 135 42.87 1.07 -1.66
N ALA A 136 43.77 0.10 -1.49
CA ALA A 136 43.80 -0.75 -0.31
C ALA A 136 44.72 -0.14 0.76
N ALA A 137 44.40 -0.37 2.03
CA ALA A 137 45.30 -0.01 3.13
C ALA A 137 46.59 -0.86 3.07
N ALA A 138 47.60 -0.49 3.87
CA ALA A 138 48.90 -1.18 3.87
C ALA A 138 48.81 -2.69 4.19
N ASP A 139 47.74 -3.08 4.89
CA ASP A 139 47.36 -4.46 5.23
C ASP A 139 46.44 -5.11 4.19
N LYS A 140 46.28 -4.51 3.01
CA LYS A 140 45.34 -4.90 1.94
C LYS A 140 43.85 -4.78 2.31
N SER A 141 43.51 -4.26 3.48
CA SER A 141 42.11 -4.04 3.87
C SER A 141 41.44 -3.03 2.94
N VAL A 142 40.20 -3.32 2.54
CA VAL A 142 39.34 -2.43 1.76
C VAL A 142 38.75 -1.40 2.69
N LEU A 143 38.93 -0.12 2.37
CA LEU A 143 38.41 0.98 3.17
C LEU A 143 36.97 1.33 2.77
N LYS A 144 36.22 1.87 3.75
CA LYS A 144 34.86 2.37 3.54
C LYS A 144 34.86 3.50 2.51
N GLY A 145 33.96 3.41 1.52
CA GLY A 145 33.87 4.39 0.44
C GLY A 145 34.88 4.21 -0.69
N SER A 146 35.74 3.20 -0.64
CA SER A 146 36.70 2.91 -1.71
C SER A 146 36.02 2.39 -2.98
N ASN A 147 36.70 2.60 -4.11
CA ASN A 147 36.32 2.00 -5.39
C ASN A 147 36.87 0.57 -5.45
N VAL A 148 36.02 -0.35 -5.92
CA VAL A 148 36.34 -1.77 -6.07
C VAL A 148 35.89 -2.32 -7.41
N THR A 149 36.55 -3.36 -7.86
CA THR A 149 36.19 -4.10 -9.07
C THR A 149 35.80 -5.52 -8.67
N LEU A 150 34.69 -6.00 -9.22
CA LEU A 150 34.16 -7.34 -9.01
C LEU A 150 34.54 -8.23 -10.20
N ILE A 151 35.24 -9.31 -9.92
CA ILE A 151 35.79 -10.24 -10.92
C ILE A 151 35.23 -11.63 -10.65
N HIS A 152 34.73 -12.28 -11.69
CA HIS A 152 34.30 -13.68 -11.66
C HIS A 152 35.35 -14.55 -12.35
N GLU A 153 35.77 -15.62 -11.67
CA GLU A 153 36.86 -16.52 -12.10
C GLU A 153 36.46 -18.01 -11.91
N GLY A 154 35.17 -18.30 -11.69
CA GLY A 154 34.72 -19.64 -11.27
C GLY A 154 34.27 -20.57 -12.41
N ILE A 155 33.78 -20.04 -13.53
CA ILE A 155 33.21 -20.85 -14.63
C ILE A 155 34.27 -21.27 -15.64
N ASP A 156 35.22 -20.39 -15.95
CA ASP A 156 36.35 -20.63 -16.85
C ASP A 156 37.64 -20.02 -16.27
N ASP A 157 38.81 -20.38 -16.82
CA ASP A 157 40.12 -19.86 -16.38
C ASP A 157 40.33 -18.36 -16.70
N LYS A 158 39.31 -17.69 -17.23
CA LYS A 158 39.38 -16.29 -17.67
C LYS A 158 38.83 -15.36 -16.60
N LYS A 159 39.52 -14.24 -16.41
CA LYS A 159 39.03 -13.15 -15.56
C LYS A 159 37.93 -12.39 -16.27
N ARG A 160 36.71 -12.45 -15.73
CA ARG A 160 35.56 -11.71 -16.25
C ARG A 160 35.10 -10.65 -15.28
N TYR A 161 35.00 -9.42 -15.74
CA TYR A 161 34.69 -8.25 -14.94
C TYR A 161 33.19 -7.94 -14.98
N LEU A 162 32.62 -7.59 -13.83
CA LEU A 162 31.26 -7.07 -13.76
C LEU A 162 31.16 -5.73 -14.52
N TYR A 163 30.29 -5.69 -15.52
CA TYR A 163 30.16 -4.57 -16.45
C TYR A 163 28.72 -4.03 -16.48
N VAL A 164 28.58 -2.71 -16.52
CA VAL A 164 27.29 -2.02 -16.72
C VAL A 164 27.16 -1.64 -18.17
N ASP A 165 26.19 -2.23 -18.86
CA ASP A 165 25.84 -1.93 -20.24
C ASP A 165 24.83 -0.78 -20.28
N ASP A 166 25.27 0.35 -20.85
CA ASP A 166 24.56 1.62 -20.91
C ASP A 166 23.87 1.89 -22.25
N GLY A 167 23.92 0.94 -23.20
CA GLY A 167 23.28 1.07 -24.51
C GLY A 167 21.75 1.21 -24.42
N ASP A 168 21.05 0.12 -24.13
CA ASP A 168 19.57 0.08 -24.11
C ASP A 168 19.00 -0.17 -22.70
N PRO A 169 18.57 0.89 -21.97
CA PRO A 169 17.95 0.73 -20.66
C PRO A 169 16.55 0.11 -20.76
N THR A 170 16.27 -0.87 -19.90
CA THR A 170 14.91 -1.38 -19.67
C THR A 170 14.17 -0.51 -18.65
N TRP A 171 12.88 -0.24 -18.85
CA TRP A 171 12.09 0.48 -17.84
C TRP A 171 11.59 -0.49 -16.77
N LEU A 172 11.93 -0.20 -15.50
CA LEU A 172 11.71 -1.13 -14.38
C LEU A 172 10.27 -1.20 -13.89
N THR A 173 9.41 -0.26 -14.26
CA THR A 173 8.01 -0.19 -13.84
C THR A 173 7.13 0.16 -15.03
N LYS A 174 6.25 -0.79 -15.43
CA LYS A 174 5.12 -0.58 -16.33
C LYS A 174 3.87 -0.23 -15.51
N ILE A 175 3.91 0.81 -14.70
CA ILE A 175 2.72 1.29 -13.98
C ILE A 175 2.20 2.50 -14.76
N SER A 176 1.06 2.32 -15.41
CA SER A 176 0.27 3.31 -16.16
C SER A 176 0.83 3.82 -17.50
N THR A 177 -0.10 4.02 -18.44
CA THR A 177 0.04 4.41 -19.86
C THR A 177 0.40 5.88 -20.09
N LYS A 178 0.78 6.66 -19.07
CA LYS A 178 1.31 8.01 -19.27
C LYS A 178 2.67 8.20 -18.59
N ARG A 179 3.70 8.33 -19.44
CA ARG A 179 5.07 8.83 -19.18
C ARG A 179 5.77 8.28 -17.91
N ALA A 180 6.47 7.16 -18.12
CA ALA A 180 7.82 6.88 -17.63
C ALA A 180 8.41 7.90 -16.63
N LEU A 181 8.10 7.72 -15.34
CA LEU A 181 8.74 8.47 -14.26
C LEU A 181 9.27 7.50 -13.21
N GLY A 182 10.60 7.34 -13.17
CA GLY A 182 11.25 6.98 -11.92
C GLY A 182 12.66 6.41 -12.03
N SER A 183 12.84 5.32 -12.76
CA SER A 183 14.13 4.59 -12.79
C SER A 183 14.27 3.71 -14.03
N LYS A 184 15.48 3.71 -14.60
CA LYS A 184 15.90 2.83 -15.69
C LYS A 184 16.73 1.67 -15.12
N GLY A 185 16.51 0.48 -15.65
CA GLY A 185 17.28 -0.73 -15.40
C GLY A 185 18.32 -0.90 -16.51
N LEU A 186 19.58 -0.72 -16.18
CA LEU A 186 20.70 -0.99 -17.05
C LEU A 186 21.05 -2.47 -16.96
N LYS A 187 21.38 -3.07 -18.10
CA LYS A 187 21.76 -4.47 -18.18
C LYS A 187 23.13 -4.64 -17.53
N VAL A 188 23.28 -5.73 -16.78
CA VAL A 188 24.55 -6.13 -16.17
C VAL A 188 25.09 -7.36 -16.88
N THR A 189 26.38 -7.37 -17.20
CA THR A 189 27.04 -8.47 -17.91
C THR A 189 28.43 -8.73 -17.34
N LEU A 190 29.02 -9.86 -17.74
CA LEU A 190 30.41 -10.19 -17.47
C LEU A 190 31.22 -10.02 -18.76
N LYS A 191 32.28 -9.20 -18.73
CA LYS A 191 33.17 -8.98 -19.89
C LYS A 191 34.57 -9.54 -19.62
N GLU A 192 35.11 -10.26 -20.60
CA GLU A 192 36.54 -10.64 -20.61
C GLU A 192 37.39 -9.40 -20.88
N SER A 193 38.52 -9.28 -20.17
CA SER A 193 39.61 -8.33 -20.43
C SER A 193 39.21 -6.88 -20.72
N LEU A 194 39.41 -6.01 -19.73
CA LEU A 194 39.26 -4.58 -19.88
C LEU A 194 40.65 -3.98 -20.20
N GLN A 195 40.79 -3.20 -21.27
CA GLN A 195 41.93 -2.27 -21.41
C GLN A 195 41.97 -1.39 -20.15
N ASP A 196 43.15 -0.94 -19.68
CA ASP A 196 43.31 -0.21 -18.40
C ASP A 196 42.31 0.95 -18.19
N LYS A 197 41.95 1.68 -19.26
CA LYS A 197 40.90 2.72 -19.21
C LYS A 197 39.53 2.18 -18.79
N VAL A 198 39.16 1.00 -19.27
CA VAL A 198 37.86 0.38 -19.03
C VAL A 198 37.80 -0.29 -17.65
N GLN A 199 38.93 -0.68 -17.04
CA GLN A 199 38.96 -1.13 -15.63
C GLN A 199 38.57 0.00 -14.67
N ASN A 200 39.08 1.21 -14.86
CA ASN A 200 38.71 2.36 -14.03
C ASN A 200 37.24 2.74 -14.19
N GLU A 201 36.69 2.63 -15.41
CA GLU A 201 35.28 2.90 -15.71
C GLU A 201 34.29 1.87 -15.15
N ASN A 202 34.76 0.66 -14.79
CA ASN A 202 33.94 -0.41 -14.19
C ASN A 202 34.22 -0.62 -12.71
N SER A 203 34.87 0.35 -12.07
CA SER A 203 34.96 0.36 -10.62
C SER A 203 33.64 0.81 -9.99
N PHE A 204 33.31 0.20 -8.86
CA PHE A 204 32.12 0.49 -8.06
C PHE A 204 32.55 1.05 -6.72
N LYS A 205 31.97 2.17 -6.33
CA LYS A 205 32.14 2.68 -4.98
C LYS A 205 31.32 1.84 -4.02
N ILE A 206 31.94 1.38 -2.93
CA ILE A 206 31.25 0.72 -1.82
C ILE A 206 30.68 1.78 -0.88
N ASP A 207 29.35 1.91 -0.85
CA ASP A 207 28.65 2.79 0.09
C ASP A 207 28.01 1.99 1.22
N GLU A 208 28.51 2.16 2.45
CA GLU A 208 27.95 1.54 3.66
C GLU A 208 26.49 1.96 3.89
N VAL A 209 25.64 1.00 4.28
CA VAL A 209 24.25 1.28 4.68
C VAL A 209 24.22 1.63 6.17
N ARG A 210 23.46 2.68 6.52
CA ARG A 210 23.35 3.11 7.92
C ARG A 210 22.75 1.99 8.79
N PRO A 211 23.29 1.74 10.00
CA PRO A 211 22.83 0.65 10.88
C PRO A 211 21.34 0.73 11.27
N ASP A 212 20.78 1.93 11.41
CA ASP A 212 19.36 2.12 11.75
C ASP A 212 18.43 1.62 10.63
N LEU A 213 18.80 1.85 9.37
CA LEU A 213 18.06 1.35 8.21
C LEU A 213 18.16 -0.17 8.09
N VAL A 214 19.32 -0.74 8.42
CA VAL A 214 19.52 -2.20 8.48
C VAL A 214 18.63 -2.81 9.55
N HIS A 215 18.59 -2.24 10.75
CA HIS A 215 17.72 -2.70 11.83
C HIS A 215 16.24 -2.66 11.44
N TRP A 216 15.79 -1.57 10.80
CA TRP A 216 14.42 -1.48 10.28
C TRP A 216 14.11 -2.54 9.22
N HIS A 217 15.08 -2.87 8.36
CA HIS A 217 14.90 -3.94 7.39
C HIS A 217 14.76 -5.30 8.09
N TYR A 218 15.61 -5.62 9.06
CA TYR A 218 15.47 -6.87 9.83
C TYR A 218 14.14 -6.96 10.58
N TYR A 219 13.64 -5.84 11.10
CA TYR A 219 12.29 -5.79 11.68
C TYR A 219 11.22 -6.15 10.64
N VAL A 220 11.25 -5.52 9.47
CA VAL A 220 10.31 -5.80 8.36
C VAL A 220 10.41 -7.26 7.90
N GLU A 221 11.61 -7.81 7.78
CA GLU A 221 11.87 -9.21 7.43
C GLU A 221 11.34 -10.17 8.51
N SER A 222 11.45 -9.80 9.79
CA SER A 222 10.89 -10.59 10.89
C SER A 222 9.36 -10.64 10.82
N VAL A 223 8.72 -9.50 10.56
CA VAL A 223 7.27 -9.44 10.32
C VAL A 223 6.89 -10.30 9.10
N LYS A 224 7.63 -10.17 7.98
CA LYS A 224 7.42 -10.98 6.77
C LYS A 224 7.45 -12.47 7.08
N ASN A 225 8.47 -12.93 7.81
CA ASN A 225 8.67 -14.33 8.15
C ASN A 225 7.54 -14.87 9.04
N VAL A 226 7.09 -14.09 10.01
CA VAL A 226 5.91 -14.45 10.83
C VAL A 226 4.68 -14.58 9.93
N LEU A 227 4.39 -13.58 9.09
CA LEU A 227 3.22 -13.63 8.20
C LEU A 227 3.28 -14.82 7.23
N MET A 228 4.44 -15.10 6.62
CA MET A 228 4.65 -16.25 5.74
C MET A 228 4.43 -17.59 6.46
N ARG A 229 4.93 -17.72 7.70
CA ARG A 229 4.84 -18.96 8.47
C ARG A 229 3.39 -19.36 8.77
N TYR A 230 2.53 -18.38 9.00
CA TYR A 230 1.16 -18.63 9.47
C TYR A 230 0.10 -18.55 8.38
N LEU A 231 0.33 -17.79 7.29
CA LEU A 231 -0.66 -17.63 6.22
C LEU A 231 -1.21 -18.96 5.67
N PRO A 232 -0.38 -19.99 5.36
CA PRO A 232 -0.89 -21.28 4.88
C PRO A 232 -1.69 -22.10 5.92
N LYS A 233 -1.53 -21.79 7.21
CA LYS A 233 -2.12 -22.58 8.31
C LYS A 233 -3.51 -22.08 8.73
N LEU A 234 -3.81 -20.83 8.41
CA LEU A 234 -5.04 -20.16 8.86
C LEU A 234 -6.34 -20.81 8.37
N PRO A 235 -6.45 -21.38 7.16
CA PRO A 235 -7.70 -22.00 6.69
C PRO A 235 -8.24 -23.13 7.59
N GLY A 236 -7.40 -23.75 8.44
CA GLY A 236 -7.81 -24.81 9.38
C GLY A 236 -7.66 -24.45 10.86
N THR A 237 -7.37 -23.19 11.19
CA THR A 237 -7.05 -22.75 12.56
C THR A 237 -8.17 -21.87 13.13
N HIS A 238 -8.77 -22.26 14.26
CA HIS A 238 -9.78 -21.49 14.99
C HIS A 238 -9.41 -21.36 16.46
N GLY A 239 -9.57 -20.16 17.05
CA GLY A 239 -9.36 -19.92 18.49
C GLY A 239 -7.93 -20.16 18.99
N ASP A 240 -6.93 -20.16 18.10
CA ASP A 240 -5.54 -20.50 18.41
C ASP A 240 -4.79 -19.29 19.02
N PRO A 241 -4.01 -19.47 20.11
CA PRO A 241 -3.04 -18.48 20.60
C PRO A 241 -2.20 -17.79 19.51
N VAL A 242 -1.92 -18.50 18.41
CA VAL A 242 -1.25 -17.95 17.21
C VAL A 242 -1.96 -16.74 16.63
N LEU A 243 -3.29 -16.71 16.61
CA LEU A 243 -4.06 -15.57 16.10
C LEU A 243 -3.84 -14.33 16.97
N VAL A 244 -3.75 -14.53 18.29
CA VAL A 244 -3.50 -13.45 19.26
C VAL A 244 -2.09 -12.88 19.06
N GLU A 245 -1.09 -13.74 18.87
CA GLU A 245 0.29 -13.31 18.56
C GLU A 245 0.36 -12.53 17.26
N LEU A 246 -0.31 -12.99 16.20
CA LEU A 246 -0.38 -12.27 14.92
C LEU A 246 -1.02 -10.89 15.08
N VAL A 247 -2.13 -10.79 15.83
CA VAL A 247 -2.76 -9.50 16.13
C VAL A 247 -1.80 -8.56 16.88
N ALA A 248 -1.01 -9.08 17.82
CA ALA A 248 0.00 -8.28 18.53
C ALA A 248 1.10 -7.76 17.59
N VAL A 249 1.61 -8.62 16.69
CA VAL A 249 2.60 -8.23 15.66
C VAL A 249 2.05 -7.12 14.76
N LEU A 250 0.78 -7.23 14.33
CA LEU A 250 0.13 -6.20 13.51
C LEU A 250 -0.04 -4.88 14.28
N LYS A 251 -0.42 -4.92 15.56
CA LYS A 251 -0.50 -3.72 16.41
C LYS A 251 0.85 -3.02 16.57
N GLU A 252 1.92 -3.78 16.75
CA GLU A 252 3.27 -3.23 16.82
C GLU A 252 3.68 -2.58 15.49
N LEU A 253 3.38 -3.24 14.37
CA LEU A 253 3.62 -2.70 13.03
C LEU A 253 2.84 -1.39 12.79
N VAL A 254 1.59 -1.31 13.25
CA VAL A 254 0.79 -0.07 13.22
C VAL A 254 1.48 1.04 14.01
N CYS A 255 1.97 0.75 15.22
CA CYS A 255 2.70 1.72 16.03
C CYS A 255 3.98 2.18 15.32
N TRP A 256 4.70 1.25 14.71
CA TRP A 256 5.89 1.54 13.91
C TRP A 256 5.56 2.41 12.69
N LEU A 257 4.40 2.27 12.07
CA LEU A 257 3.96 3.15 10.97
C LEU A 257 3.43 4.52 11.42
N LYS A 258 3.17 4.74 12.71
CA LYS A 258 2.67 6.01 13.27
C LYS A 258 3.77 6.94 13.83
N VAL A 259 5.03 6.51 13.87
CA VAL A 259 6.11 7.28 14.53
C VAL A 259 6.40 8.61 13.79
N LYS A 260 6.50 9.69 14.58
CA LYS A 260 6.38 11.12 14.23
C LYS A 260 7.27 11.72 13.12
N SER A 261 8.23 11.01 12.53
CA SER A 261 9.09 11.62 11.49
C SER A 261 8.63 11.27 10.06
N PRO A 262 8.12 12.23 9.27
CA PRO A 262 7.59 11.97 7.93
C PRO A 262 8.65 11.43 6.94
N TYR A 263 9.93 11.77 7.12
CA TYR A 263 11.02 11.23 6.30
C TYR A 263 11.21 9.73 6.50
N ASN A 264 11.02 9.26 7.73
CA ASN A 264 11.14 7.85 8.07
C ASN A 264 9.96 7.05 7.52
N LEU A 265 8.75 7.61 7.52
CA LEU A 265 7.54 6.93 7.06
C LEU A 265 7.63 6.49 5.58
N LYS A 266 8.10 7.37 4.69
CA LYS A 266 8.28 7.02 3.26
C LYS A 266 9.27 5.89 3.06
N THR A 267 10.35 5.86 3.85
CA THR A 267 11.35 4.79 3.82
C THR A 267 10.77 3.47 4.31
N ARG A 268 10.02 3.50 5.41
CA ARG A 268 9.33 2.33 5.99
C ARG A 268 8.30 1.73 5.03
N GLY A 269 7.46 2.57 4.42
CA GLY A 269 6.53 2.13 3.38
C GLY A 269 7.26 1.50 2.19
N LYS A 270 8.38 2.09 1.76
CA LYS A 270 9.21 1.49 0.70
C LYS A 270 9.76 0.12 1.08
N MET A 271 10.22 -0.05 2.33
CA MET A 271 10.72 -1.34 2.83
C MET A 271 9.62 -2.40 2.84
N LEU A 272 8.43 -2.09 3.37
CA LEU A 272 7.29 -3.03 3.40
C LEU A 272 6.88 -3.50 2.00
N ARG A 273 6.83 -2.58 1.04
CA ARG A 273 6.51 -2.91 -0.36
C ARG A 273 7.60 -3.77 -0.99
N ASN A 274 8.87 -3.41 -0.83
CA ASN A 274 9.98 -4.14 -1.44
C ASN A 274 10.19 -5.52 -0.82
N ALA A 275 9.85 -5.70 0.45
CA ALA A 275 9.86 -6.99 1.13
C ALA A 275 8.59 -7.83 0.87
N HIS A 276 7.64 -7.33 0.06
CA HIS A 276 6.36 -7.99 -0.23
C HIS A 276 5.49 -8.28 1.01
N VAL A 277 5.67 -7.51 2.09
CA VAL A 277 4.80 -7.59 3.28
C VAL A 277 3.38 -7.15 2.93
N ILE A 278 3.24 -6.14 2.07
CA ILE A 278 1.92 -5.68 1.61
C ILE A 278 1.19 -6.80 0.86
N ASP A 279 1.87 -7.52 -0.03
CA ASP A 279 1.28 -8.62 -0.79
C ASP A 279 0.80 -9.75 0.13
N LEU A 280 1.60 -10.09 1.17
CA LEU A 280 1.18 -11.01 2.22
C LEU A 280 -0.07 -10.53 2.93
N LEU A 281 -0.09 -9.28 3.40
CA LEU A 281 -1.26 -8.70 4.08
C LEU A 281 -2.51 -8.74 3.19
N VAL A 282 -2.40 -8.49 1.89
CA VAL A 282 -3.53 -8.67 0.95
C VAL A 282 -3.94 -10.14 0.85
N GLY A 283 -2.98 -11.07 0.85
CA GLY A 283 -3.26 -12.52 0.93
C GLY A 283 -3.98 -12.93 2.22
N TYR A 284 -3.76 -12.24 3.34
CA TYR A 284 -4.56 -12.45 4.55
C TYR A 284 -6.02 -12.02 4.33
N ILE A 285 -6.26 -10.87 3.67
CA ILE A 285 -7.62 -10.39 3.39
C ILE A 285 -8.41 -11.39 2.54
N SER A 286 -7.77 -12.15 1.64
CA SER A 286 -8.46 -13.17 0.84
C SER A 286 -8.99 -14.36 1.64
N ILE A 287 -8.55 -14.58 2.88
CA ILE A 287 -8.98 -15.70 3.73
C ILE A 287 -10.49 -15.62 4.00
N ALA A 288 -11.19 -16.75 3.87
CA ALA A 288 -12.62 -16.84 4.19
C ALA A 288 -12.88 -16.66 5.70
N VAL A 289 -13.93 -15.91 6.02
CA VAL A 289 -14.41 -15.71 7.39
C VAL A 289 -15.70 -16.48 7.54
N GLU A 290 -15.71 -17.45 8.45
CA GLU A 290 -16.92 -18.18 8.83
C GLU A 290 -17.66 -17.45 9.94
N SER A 291 -18.97 -17.64 9.99
CA SER A 291 -19.85 -17.04 10.99
C SER A 291 -19.41 -17.43 12.41
N GLY A 292 -19.06 -16.45 13.25
CA GLY A 292 -18.67 -16.67 14.65
C GLY A 292 -17.17 -16.72 14.94
N ASP A 293 -16.29 -16.60 13.93
CA ASP A 293 -14.84 -16.54 14.15
C ASP A 293 -14.36 -15.11 14.48
N GLU A 294 -14.64 -14.66 15.71
CA GLU A 294 -14.27 -13.31 16.17
C GLU A 294 -12.76 -13.04 16.12
N GLU A 295 -11.92 -14.03 16.41
CA GLU A 295 -10.46 -13.86 16.41
C GLU A 295 -9.93 -13.67 15.00
N ARG A 296 -10.46 -14.40 14.01
CA ARG A 296 -10.14 -14.16 12.60
C ARG A 296 -10.62 -12.79 12.13
N VAL A 297 -11.80 -12.34 12.55
CA VAL A 297 -12.27 -10.98 12.27
C VAL A 297 -11.33 -9.93 12.88
N LYS A 298 -10.89 -10.12 14.13
CA LYS A 298 -9.91 -9.22 14.79
C LYS A 298 -8.57 -9.19 14.04
N LEU A 299 -8.08 -10.34 13.58
CA LEU A 299 -6.88 -10.45 12.77
C LEU A 299 -7.01 -9.64 11.47
N LEU A 300 -8.08 -9.88 10.70
CA LEU A 300 -8.29 -9.20 9.42
C LEU A 300 -8.52 -7.69 9.59
N ARG A 301 -9.19 -7.26 10.66
CA ARG A 301 -9.26 -5.83 11.03
C ARG A 301 -7.88 -5.24 11.31
N GLY A 302 -7.02 -5.99 12.02
CA GLY A 302 -5.63 -5.59 12.24
C GLY A 302 -4.85 -5.45 10.94
N VAL A 303 -5.05 -6.38 10.00
CA VAL A 303 -4.46 -6.33 8.64
C VAL A 303 -4.94 -5.09 7.89
N SER A 304 -6.25 -4.84 7.85
CA SER A 304 -6.83 -3.65 7.22
C SER A 304 -6.30 -2.34 7.81
N GLU A 305 -6.13 -2.26 9.13
CA GLU A 305 -5.54 -1.09 9.78
C GLU A 305 -4.07 -0.87 9.38
N VAL A 306 -3.26 -1.93 9.26
CA VAL A 306 -1.88 -1.81 8.73
C VAL A 306 -1.90 -1.26 7.31
N LEU A 307 -2.74 -1.82 6.43
CA LEU A 307 -2.88 -1.37 5.05
C LEU A 307 -3.35 0.09 4.99
N ARG A 308 -4.28 0.49 5.85
CA ARG A 308 -4.73 1.88 5.98
C ARG A 308 -3.58 2.80 6.40
N GLN A 309 -2.82 2.46 7.44
CA GLN A 309 -1.67 3.26 7.87
C GLN A 309 -0.61 3.38 6.78
N PHE A 310 -0.40 2.32 6.00
CA PHE A 310 0.50 2.35 4.86
C PHE A 310 0.07 3.37 3.78
N LEU A 311 -1.24 3.52 3.53
CA LEU A 311 -1.76 4.53 2.61
C LEU A 311 -1.60 5.97 3.14
N LEU A 312 -1.71 6.16 4.46
CA LEU A 312 -1.54 7.48 5.10
C LEU A 312 -0.10 8.03 5.03
N ILE A 313 0.87 7.25 4.54
CA ILE A 313 2.24 7.70 4.26
C ILE A 313 2.29 8.72 3.10
N LYS A 314 1.18 8.89 2.35
CA LYS A 314 1.04 9.85 1.23
C LYS A 314 2.17 9.69 0.19
N SER A 315 2.28 8.46 -0.31
CA SER A 315 3.25 8.08 -1.34
C SER A 315 2.49 7.58 -2.55
N HIS A 316 2.48 8.37 -3.63
CA HIS A 316 1.87 8.02 -4.92
C HIS A 316 2.21 6.59 -5.36
N HIS A 317 3.50 6.20 -5.31
CA HIS A 317 3.88 4.84 -5.69
C HIS A 317 3.29 3.75 -4.77
N SER A 318 3.05 4.06 -3.49
CA SER A 318 2.38 3.14 -2.57
C SER A 318 0.88 3.03 -2.85
N HIS A 319 0.23 4.15 -3.18
CA HIS A 319 -1.18 4.17 -3.58
C HIS A 319 -1.40 3.37 -4.87
N PHE A 320 -0.62 3.61 -5.92
CA PHE A 320 -0.68 2.82 -7.16
C PHE A 320 -0.35 1.34 -6.94
N TYR A 321 0.54 1.02 -6.00
CA TYR A 321 0.83 -0.37 -5.65
C TYR A 321 -0.38 -1.08 -5.03
N MET A 322 -1.14 -0.36 -4.20
CA MET A 322 -2.38 -0.86 -3.59
C MET A 322 -3.52 -0.92 -4.59
N ALA A 323 -3.50 -0.09 -5.64
CA ALA A 323 -4.49 -0.04 -6.70
C ALA A 323 -4.34 -1.11 -7.81
N LYS A 324 -3.45 -2.11 -7.64
CA LYS A 324 -3.36 -3.24 -8.59
C LYS A 324 -4.71 -3.93 -8.73
N GLU A 325 -5.10 -4.25 -9.96
CA GLU A 325 -6.37 -4.95 -10.24
C GLU A 325 -6.54 -6.25 -9.44
N ALA A 326 -5.48 -7.07 -9.30
CA ALA A 326 -5.53 -8.30 -8.52
C ALA A 326 -5.88 -8.05 -7.03
N PHE A 327 -5.40 -6.93 -6.47
CA PHE A 327 -5.69 -6.55 -5.09
C PHE A 327 -7.11 -6.01 -4.97
N MET A 328 -7.55 -5.19 -5.93
CA MET A 328 -8.91 -4.66 -5.96
C MET A 328 -9.96 -5.77 -5.96
N LYS A 329 -9.78 -6.83 -6.75
CA LYS A 329 -10.68 -7.99 -6.74
C LYS A 329 -10.84 -8.60 -5.35
N ILE A 330 -9.75 -8.73 -4.59
CA ILE A 330 -9.79 -9.26 -3.22
C ILE A 330 -10.52 -8.32 -2.27
N TYR A 331 -10.22 -7.01 -2.32
CA TYR A 331 -10.83 -6.03 -1.43
C TYR A 331 -12.35 -5.96 -1.64
N PHE A 332 -12.79 -5.90 -2.89
CA PHE A 332 -14.19 -5.79 -3.21
C PHE A 332 -15.01 -7.04 -2.84
N ASN A 333 -14.40 -8.23 -2.90
CA ASN A 333 -15.02 -9.48 -2.41
C ASN A 333 -15.21 -9.52 -0.88
N LYS A 334 -14.64 -8.55 -0.15
CA LYS A 334 -14.68 -8.48 1.31
C LYS A 334 -15.48 -7.28 1.84
N LEU A 335 -16.12 -6.53 0.96
CA LEU A 335 -16.97 -5.40 1.35
C LEU A 335 -18.17 -5.84 2.19
N GLY A 336 -18.55 -5.02 3.16
CA GLY A 336 -19.67 -5.24 4.06
C GLY A 336 -19.43 -6.31 5.14
N GLN A 337 -18.25 -6.94 5.18
CA GLN A 337 -17.90 -7.94 6.19
C GLN A 337 -17.38 -7.30 7.50
N GLY A 338 -17.39 -5.97 7.61
CA GLY A 338 -16.92 -5.25 8.79
C GLY A 338 -15.42 -5.46 9.10
N LEU A 339 -14.62 -5.76 8.07
CA LEU A 339 -13.18 -6.03 8.18
C LEU A 339 -12.33 -4.75 8.10
N GLY A 340 -12.93 -3.59 7.84
CA GLY A 340 -12.25 -2.30 7.69
C GLY A 340 -11.63 -2.08 6.31
N VAL A 341 -12.09 -2.83 5.30
CA VAL A 341 -11.61 -2.72 3.91
C VAL A 341 -12.03 -1.37 3.32
N GLU A 342 -13.27 -0.99 3.57
CA GLU A 342 -13.90 0.26 3.18
C GLU A 342 -13.07 1.45 3.65
N SER A 343 -12.63 1.44 4.91
CA SER A 343 -11.86 2.54 5.50
C SER A 343 -10.54 2.80 4.80
N PHE A 344 -9.86 1.76 4.31
CA PHE A 344 -8.62 1.96 3.56
C PHE A 344 -8.88 2.25 2.07
N LEU A 345 -9.96 1.73 1.47
CA LEU A 345 -10.37 2.13 0.11
C LEU A 345 -10.74 3.61 0.06
N ILE A 346 -11.45 4.12 1.06
CA ILE A 346 -11.71 5.56 1.24
C ILE A 346 -10.39 6.33 1.34
N ALA A 347 -9.42 5.83 2.12
CA ALA A 347 -8.10 6.46 2.22
C ALA A 347 -7.31 6.44 0.91
N LEU A 348 -7.57 5.45 0.04
CA LEU A 348 -6.91 5.33 -1.26
C LEU A 348 -7.45 6.35 -2.29
N VAL A 349 -8.75 6.65 -2.26
CA VAL A 349 -9.37 7.57 -3.24
C VAL A 349 -9.26 9.05 -2.88
N LYS A 350 -9.05 9.39 -1.59
CA LYS A 350 -9.02 10.79 -1.13
C LYS A 350 -7.90 11.65 -1.70
N ASP A 351 -6.77 11.05 -2.07
CA ASP A 351 -5.56 11.80 -2.44
C ASP A 351 -5.14 11.62 -3.92
N GLU A 352 -5.73 10.67 -4.68
CA GLU A 352 -5.22 10.27 -6.01
C GLU A 352 -6.36 10.05 -7.03
N SER A 353 -6.64 11.07 -7.86
CA SER A 353 -7.80 11.07 -8.75
C SER A 353 -7.75 10.02 -9.88
N GLU A 354 -6.56 9.64 -10.35
CA GLU A 354 -6.41 8.53 -11.31
C GLU A 354 -6.86 7.20 -10.70
N ILE A 355 -6.49 6.94 -9.45
CA ILE A 355 -6.84 5.70 -8.74
C ILE A 355 -8.34 5.69 -8.44
N ALA A 356 -8.88 6.84 -8.03
CA ALA A 356 -10.30 6.96 -7.73
C ALA A 356 -11.18 6.63 -8.96
N LYS A 357 -10.80 7.08 -10.16
CA LYS A 357 -11.48 6.70 -11.42
C LYS A 357 -11.46 5.20 -11.68
N ASP A 358 -10.37 4.51 -11.36
CA ASP A 358 -10.30 3.06 -11.52
C ASP A 358 -11.15 2.33 -10.47
N LEU A 359 -11.20 2.83 -9.23
CA LEU A 359 -12.07 2.30 -8.19
C LEU A 359 -13.56 2.49 -8.53
N VAL A 360 -13.95 3.64 -9.08
CA VAL A 360 -15.30 3.91 -9.59
C VAL A 360 -15.69 2.87 -10.65
N LYS A 361 -14.80 2.59 -11.62
CA LYS A 361 -15.05 1.56 -12.63
C LYS A 361 -15.18 0.16 -12.03
N PHE A 362 -14.37 -0.19 -11.03
CA PHE A 362 -14.48 -1.48 -10.33
C PHE A 362 -15.83 -1.60 -9.61
N CYS A 363 -16.20 -0.59 -8.83
CA CYS A 363 -17.47 -0.54 -8.11
C CYS A 363 -18.65 -0.64 -9.08
N PHE A 364 -18.62 0.11 -10.19
CA PHE A 364 -19.65 0.06 -11.22
C PHE A 364 -19.82 -1.36 -11.80
N LYS A 365 -18.73 -2.03 -12.15
CA LYS A 365 -18.78 -3.41 -12.68
C LYS A 365 -19.39 -4.38 -11.69
N ILE A 366 -19.08 -4.21 -10.41
CA ILE A 366 -19.53 -5.07 -9.32
C ILE A 366 -21.02 -4.88 -9.04
N LEU A 367 -21.48 -3.63 -8.94
CA LEU A 367 -22.90 -3.34 -8.72
C LEU A 367 -23.78 -3.79 -9.88
N ARG A 368 -23.23 -3.82 -11.11
CA ARG A 368 -23.93 -4.32 -12.30
C ARG A 368 -23.95 -5.84 -12.41
N ASP A 369 -23.02 -6.53 -11.75
CA ASP A 369 -22.94 -7.99 -11.80
C ASP A 369 -24.10 -8.60 -11.00
N SER A 370 -25.01 -9.30 -11.68
CA SER A 370 -26.22 -9.88 -11.10
C SER A 370 -25.97 -11.20 -10.34
N THR A 371 -24.71 -11.58 -10.13
CA THR A 371 -24.38 -12.80 -9.37
C THR A 371 -24.72 -12.66 -7.87
N PRO A 372 -25.39 -13.66 -7.27
CA PRO A 372 -25.95 -13.57 -5.91
C PRO A 372 -24.93 -13.45 -4.77
N THR A 373 -23.64 -13.60 -5.06
CA THR A 373 -22.53 -13.55 -4.09
C THR A 373 -22.13 -12.13 -3.67
N LEU A 374 -22.51 -11.11 -4.43
CA LEU A 374 -22.13 -9.71 -4.18
C LEU A 374 -23.30 -8.89 -3.63
N LYS A 375 -23.98 -9.42 -2.61
CA LYS A 375 -24.79 -8.58 -1.73
C LYS A 375 -23.80 -7.80 -0.85
N ILE A 376 -23.46 -6.57 -1.24
CA ILE A 376 -22.78 -5.63 -0.35
C ILE A 376 -23.64 -5.57 0.91
N HIS A 377 -23.14 -6.09 2.02
CA HIS A 377 -23.81 -5.92 3.29
C HIS A 377 -23.69 -4.43 3.64
N LEU A 378 -24.80 -3.71 3.54
CA LEU A 378 -24.84 -2.27 3.75
C LEU A 378 -24.65 -1.98 5.24
N ASP A 379 -23.41 -1.72 5.64
CA ASP A 379 -23.04 -1.17 6.93
C ASP A 379 -22.59 0.31 6.78
N THR A 380 -22.32 0.98 7.91
CA THR A 380 -21.91 2.40 7.90
C THR A 380 -20.69 2.64 7.00
N ALA A 381 -19.70 1.76 7.04
CA ALA A 381 -18.46 1.91 6.28
C ALA A 381 -18.68 1.73 4.77
N SER A 382 -19.56 0.79 4.39
CA SER A 382 -19.94 0.56 2.99
C SER A 382 -20.70 1.77 2.43
N LEU A 383 -21.59 2.37 3.21
CA LEU A 383 -22.29 3.60 2.82
C LEU A 383 -21.32 4.77 2.66
N GLU A 384 -20.35 4.93 3.56
CA GLU A 384 -19.30 5.94 3.45
C GLU A 384 -18.44 5.75 2.19
N LEU A 385 -18.11 4.50 1.84
CA LEU A 385 -17.35 4.19 0.63
C LEU A 385 -18.16 4.55 -0.63
N LEU A 386 -19.40 4.09 -0.73
CA LEU A 386 -20.27 4.39 -1.86
C LEU A 386 -20.46 5.91 -2.00
N SER A 387 -20.74 6.59 -0.88
CA SER A 387 -20.89 8.04 -0.82
C SER A 387 -19.62 8.76 -1.30
N THR A 388 -18.43 8.28 -0.93
CA THR A 388 -17.14 8.84 -1.39
C THR A 388 -16.94 8.62 -2.89
N LEU A 389 -17.32 7.47 -3.44
CA LEU A 389 -17.15 7.16 -4.85
C LEU A 389 -18.12 7.90 -5.77
N CYS A 390 -19.27 8.36 -5.25
CA CYS A 390 -20.19 9.23 -5.99
C CYS A 390 -19.61 10.61 -6.32
N PHE A 391 -18.60 11.06 -5.56
CA PHE A 391 -18.02 12.40 -5.70
C PHE A 391 -16.51 12.35 -5.51
N VAL A 392 -15.78 12.38 -6.63
CA VAL A 392 -14.34 12.14 -6.69
C VAL A 392 -13.64 13.37 -7.27
N ASP A 393 -12.55 13.81 -6.63
CA ASP A 393 -11.73 14.93 -7.12
C ASP A 393 -12.53 16.22 -7.38
N GLY A 394 -13.54 16.49 -6.55
CA GLY A 394 -14.41 17.66 -6.71
C GLY A 394 -15.50 17.51 -7.78
N HIS A 395 -15.63 16.33 -8.41
CA HIS A 395 -16.57 16.11 -9.50
C HIS A 395 -17.55 14.97 -9.19
N PRO A 396 -18.85 15.12 -9.55
CA PRO A 396 -19.82 14.04 -9.45
C PRO A 396 -19.57 12.97 -10.53
N GLU A 397 -19.72 11.70 -10.15
CA GLU A 397 -19.59 10.55 -11.04
C GLU A 397 -20.99 10.03 -11.45
N GLU A 398 -21.67 10.77 -12.34
CA GLU A 398 -23.08 10.59 -12.72
C GLU A 398 -23.48 9.13 -12.97
N ALA A 399 -22.71 8.40 -13.80
CA ALA A 399 -23.03 7.01 -14.13
C ALA A 399 -23.02 6.08 -12.91
N LEU A 400 -22.12 6.31 -11.94
CA LEU A 400 -22.07 5.53 -10.72
C LEU A 400 -23.18 5.98 -9.74
N GLN A 401 -23.46 7.28 -9.66
CA GLN A 401 -24.57 7.82 -8.87
C GLN A 401 -25.91 7.20 -9.32
N ASP A 402 -26.18 7.16 -10.63
CA ASP A 402 -27.38 6.55 -11.20
C ASP A 402 -27.48 5.07 -10.84
N LEU A 403 -26.39 4.33 -11.01
CA LEU A 403 -26.34 2.90 -10.72
C LEU A 403 -26.58 2.63 -9.22
N ILE A 404 -25.98 3.42 -8.33
CA ILE A 404 -26.22 3.32 -6.88
C ILE A 404 -27.68 3.66 -6.55
N CYS A 405 -28.23 4.70 -7.17
CA CYS A 405 -29.63 5.07 -6.97
C CYS A 405 -30.57 3.93 -7.39
N GLU A 406 -30.32 3.28 -8.52
CA GLU A 406 -31.13 2.17 -9.03
C GLU A 406 -30.95 0.89 -8.18
N GLU A 407 -29.71 0.43 -8.03
CA GLU A 407 -29.40 -0.90 -7.49
C GLU A 407 -29.38 -0.96 -5.97
N VAL A 408 -29.05 0.15 -5.30
CA VAL A 408 -28.90 0.19 -3.85
C VAL A 408 -30.09 0.90 -3.19
N ILE A 409 -30.42 2.11 -3.64
CA ILE A 409 -31.42 2.96 -2.98
C ILE A 409 -32.84 2.52 -3.37
N THR A 410 -33.15 2.46 -4.66
CA THR A 410 -34.51 2.23 -5.17
C THR A 410 -34.98 0.81 -4.91
N LYS A 411 -34.09 -0.18 -5.02
CA LYS A 411 -34.40 -1.57 -4.68
C LYS A 411 -34.68 -1.79 -3.19
N ASP A 412 -34.31 -0.83 -2.34
CA ASP A 412 -34.59 -0.77 -0.89
C ASP A 412 -34.55 -2.16 -0.23
N LEU A 413 -33.35 -2.66 0.03
CA LEU A 413 -33.10 -3.99 0.60
C LEU A 413 -33.59 -4.13 2.08
N GLY A 414 -34.44 -3.22 2.57
CA GLY A 414 -34.98 -3.21 3.94
C GLY A 414 -33.95 -2.78 4.99
N VAL A 415 -32.85 -2.15 4.57
CA VAL A 415 -31.74 -1.77 5.47
C VAL A 415 -31.84 -0.31 5.89
N PHE A 416 -32.35 0.56 5.02
CA PHE A 416 -32.41 2.00 5.24
C PHE A 416 -33.49 2.39 6.26
N TYR A 417 -33.24 3.50 6.94
CA TYR A 417 -34.24 4.17 7.76
C TYR A 417 -35.08 5.10 6.88
N HIS A 418 -36.38 4.87 6.85
CA HIS A 418 -37.38 5.75 6.26
C HIS A 418 -37.90 6.69 7.33
N THR A 419 -38.01 7.98 7.00
CA THR A 419 -38.55 9.00 7.90
C THR A 419 -39.92 9.45 7.42
N ARG A 420 -40.76 9.89 8.36
CA ARG A 420 -42.06 10.47 8.08
C ARG A 420 -42.33 11.61 9.04
N LEU A 421 -42.69 12.77 8.49
CA LEU A 421 -43.14 13.91 9.27
C LEU A 421 -44.62 13.77 9.64
N ASP A 422 -44.93 13.88 10.92
CA ASP A 422 -46.28 14.19 11.41
C ASP A 422 -46.41 15.72 11.48
N GLU A 423 -47.03 16.30 10.46
CA GLU A 423 -47.20 17.75 10.30
C GLU A 423 -47.98 18.40 11.46
N GLY A 424 -48.89 17.65 12.10
CA GLY A 424 -49.70 18.16 13.21
C GLY A 424 -48.92 18.30 14.52
N ALA A 425 -47.94 17.43 14.73
CA ALA A 425 -47.14 17.38 15.97
C ALA A 425 -45.71 17.93 15.81
N ASN A 426 -45.26 18.22 14.58
CA ASN A 426 -43.84 18.47 14.24
C ASN A 426 -42.91 17.36 14.77
N VAL A 427 -43.41 16.12 14.81
CA VAL A 427 -42.65 14.94 15.22
C VAL A 427 -42.25 14.17 13.97
N ILE A 428 -40.99 13.76 13.90
CA ILE A 428 -40.51 12.90 12.83
C ILE A 428 -40.44 11.49 13.39
N HIS A 429 -41.09 10.56 12.70
CA HIS A 429 -41.00 9.13 12.98
C HIS A 429 -40.00 8.48 12.02
N TYR A 430 -39.36 7.40 12.47
CA TYR A 430 -38.49 6.60 11.63
C TYR A 430 -38.84 5.10 11.73
N SER A 431 -38.69 4.39 10.61
CA SER A 431 -38.90 2.94 10.50
C SER A 431 -37.97 2.34 9.46
N LYS A 432 -37.71 1.03 9.52
CA LYS A 432 -37.06 0.30 8.42
C LYS A 432 -38.05 -0.17 7.36
N ASN A 433 -39.34 -0.13 7.69
CA ASN A 433 -40.39 -0.41 6.74
C ASN A 433 -40.83 0.90 6.08
N ARG A 434 -41.01 0.85 4.76
CA ARG A 434 -41.45 2.00 3.96
C ARG A 434 -42.92 2.37 4.21
N LEU A 435 -43.71 1.45 4.76
CA LEU A 435 -45.10 1.65 5.14
C LEU A 435 -45.21 1.90 6.64
N ALA A 436 -46.11 2.81 7.02
CA ALA A 436 -46.40 3.15 8.41
C ALA A 436 -46.73 1.89 9.21
N SER A 437 -46.03 1.71 10.32
CA SER A 437 -46.15 0.52 11.16
C SER A 437 -46.45 0.91 12.60
N THR A 438 -46.97 -0.03 13.39
CA THR A 438 -47.16 0.17 14.84
C THR A 438 -45.84 0.29 15.60
N ASP A 439 -44.70 0.03 14.95
CA ASP A 439 -43.35 0.08 15.54
C ASP A 439 -42.60 1.39 15.22
N ASP A 440 -43.27 2.38 14.65
CA ASP A 440 -42.67 3.66 14.26
C ASP A 440 -42.17 4.42 15.51
N LYS A 441 -40.87 4.68 15.57
CA LYS A 441 -40.21 5.35 16.71
C LYS A 441 -39.92 6.81 16.40
N THR A 442 -39.78 7.63 17.43
CA THR A 442 -39.45 9.04 17.23
C THR A 442 -37.99 9.21 16.79
N LEU A 443 -37.71 10.09 15.84
CA LEU A 443 -36.35 10.36 15.36
C LEU A 443 -35.41 10.81 16.49
N THR A 444 -35.97 11.43 17.54
CA THR A 444 -35.22 11.81 18.75
C THR A 444 -34.65 10.62 19.51
N GLU A 445 -35.27 9.43 19.46
CA GLU A 445 -34.71 8.22 20.07
C GLU A 445 -33.45 7.73 19.34
N LEU A 446 -33.39 7.95 18.03
CA LEU A 446 -32.23 7.59 17.19
C LEU A 446 -31.13 8.65 17.26
N CYS A 447 -31.52 9.92 17.29
CA CYS A 447 -30.67 11.06 16.95
C CYS A 447 -30.59 12.14 18.04
N SER A 448 -30.95 11.85 19.30
CA SER A 448 -30.87 12.85 20.37
C SER A 448 -29.44 13.38 20.56
N ASN A 449 -29.33 14.65 20.93
CA ASN A 449 -28.08 15.32 21.33
C ASN A 449 -27.40 14.69 22.57
N LYS A 450 -28.08 13.80 23.30
CA LYS A 450 -27.51 13.02 24.42
C LYS A 450 -26.92 11.68 23.99
N VAL A 451 -27.15 11.26 22.75
CA VAL A 451 -26.61 10.00 22.22
C VAL A 451 -25.11 10.13 22.03
N ASN A 452 -24.36 9.10 22.40
CA ASN A 452 -22.91 9.03 22.22
C ASN A 452 -22.55 9.01 20.72
N ASP A 453 -21.51 9.75 20.35
CA ASP A 453 -20.91 9.80 19.01
C ASP A 453 -20.55 8.42 18.41
N ASN A 454 -20.33 7.41 19.27
CA ASN A 454 -20.00 6.04 18.86
C ASN A 454 -21.24 5.14 18.67
N ASN A 455 -22.46 5.70 18.69
CA ASN A 455 -23.67 4.91 18.47
C ASN A 455 -23.77 4.44 17.00
N GLU A 456 -23.78 3.13 16.78
CA GLU A 456 -23.81 2.55 15.43
C GLU A 456 -25.06 2.92 14.62
N ARG A 457 -26.23 3.00 15.27
CA ARG A 457 -27.49 3.35 14.57
C ARG A 457 -27.49 4.81 14.12
N LEU A 458 -27.00 5.71 14.97
CA LEU A 458 -26.78 7.11 14.65
C LEU A 458 -25.79 7.25 13.48
N ASN A 459 -24.64 6.59 13.57
CA ASN A 459 -23.60 6.68 12.55
C ASN A 459 -24.07 6.10 11.20
N PHE A 460 -24.82 5.00 11.22
CA PHE A 460 -25.46 4.46 10.02
C PHE A 460 -26.45 5.46 9.40
N PHE A 461 -27.33 6.06 10.21
CA PHE A 461 -28.30 7.03 9.71
C PHE A 461 -27.63 8.28 9.11
N VAL A 462 -26.57 8.77 9.74
CA VAL A 462 -25.75 9.87 9.20
C VAL A 462 -25.10 9.47 7.88
N ALA A 463 -24.48 8.29 7.79
CA ALA A 463 -23.86 7.79 6.56
C ALA A 463 -24.89 7.58 5.43
N GLN A 464 -26.11 7.15 5.75
CA GLN A 464 -27.22 7.04 4.81
C GLN A 464 -27.57 8.42 4.20
N ILE A 465 -27.71 9.46 5.03
CA ILE A 465 -28.02 10.81 4.54
C ILE A 465 -26.87 11.35 3.68
N PHE A 466 -25.61 11.10 4.05
CA PHE A 466 -24.46 11.48 3.22
C PHE A 466 -24.43 10.75 1.88
N LEU A 467 -24.81 9.47 1.84
CA LEU A 467 -24.96 8.74 0.57
C LEU A 467 -26.02 9.43 -0.30
N PHE A 468 -27.19 9.70 0.26
CA PHE A 468 -28.29 10.33 -0.49
C PHE A 468 -27.92 11.72 -1.00
N SER A 469 -27.25 12.53 -0.18
CA SER A 469 -26.70 13.82 -0.61
C SER A 469 -25.72 13.64 -1.77
N ASN A 470 -24.69 12.79 -1.63
CA ASN A 470 -23.66 12.61 -2.65
C ASN A 470 -24.16 11.98 -3.96
N VAL A 471 -25.22 11.17 -3.93
CA VAL A 471 -25.86 10.62 -5.13
C VAL A 471 -26.68 11.70 -5.87
N CYS A 472 -27.17 12.72 -5.17
CA CYS A 472 -27.90 13.85 -5.77
C CYS A 472 -27.01 14.98 -6.32
N LYS A 473 -25.75 15.05 -5.87
CA LYS A 473 -24.81 16.12 -6.27
C LYS A 473 -24.64 16.24 -7.78
N GLY A 474 -24.48 17.47 -8.25
CA GLY A 474 -24.32 17.74 -9.68
C GLY A 474 -25.66 17.74 -10.43
N VAL A 475 -26.78 17.91 -9.71
CA VAL A 475 -28.13 17.93 -10.27
C VAL A 475 -28.50 16.58 -10.90
N ASN A 476 -28.23 15.48 -10.20
CA ASN A 476 -28.71 14.16 -10.62
C ASN A 476 -30.23 14.07 -10.42
N VAL A 477 -31.00 14.41 -11.47
CA VAL A 477 -32.46 14.51 -11.43
C VAL A 477 -33.14 13.20 -11.02
N SER A 478 -32.60 12.06 -11.46
CA SER A 478 -33.14 10.73 -11.14
C SER A 478 -33.05 10.47 -9.64
N ALA A 479 -31.86 10.70 -9.07
CA ALA A 479 -31.62 10.56 -7.64
C ALA A 479 -32.42 11.57 -6.80
N ILE A 480 -32.43 12.84 -7.21
CA ILE A 480 -33.18 13.91 -6.53
C ILE A 480 -34.65 13.55 -6.39
N LYS A 481 -35.28 13.03 -7.46
CA LYS A 481 -36.68 12.60 -7.42
C LYS A 481 -36.91 11.47 -6.40
N THR A 482 -36.03 10.49 -6.35
CA THR A 482 -36.14 9.36 -5.42
C THR A 482 -35.90 9.82 -3.97
N VAL A 483 -34.82 10.54 -3.72
CA VAL A 483 -34.40 10.97 -2.37
C VAL A 483 -35.37 11.99 -1.77
N SER A 484 -35.83 12.99 -2.55
CA SER A 484 -36.79 14.00 -2.07
C SER A 484 -38.14 13.41 -1.67
N SER A 485 -38.50 12.24 -2.22
CA SER A 485 -39.71 11.52 -1.80
C SER A 485 -39.56 10.83 -0.44
N TRP A 486 -38.33 10.51 -0.03
CA TRP A 486 -38.04 9.91 1.28
C TRP A 486 -37.74 10.97 2.34
N PHE A 487 -37.14 12.09 1.94
CA PHE A 487 -36.76 13.19 2.82
C PHE A 487 -37.32 14.50 2.28
N PRO A 488 -38.61 14.82 2.55
CA PRO A 488 -39.21 16.04 2.07
C PRO A 488 -38.60 17.29 2.73
N PHE A 489 -38.62 18.41 2.02
CA PHE A 489 -38.00 19.66 2.48
C PHE A 489 -38.53 20.14 3.84
N GLN A 490 -39.84 19.94 4.10
CA GLN A 490 -40.48 20.27 5.36
C GLN A 490 -39.86 19.52 6.54
N GLU A 491 -39.46 18.25 6.34
CA GLU A 491 -38.78 17.47 7.36
C GLU A 491 -37.42 18.08 7.70
N ALA A 492 -36.63 18.45 6.68
CA ALA A 492 -35.33 19.07 6.88
C ALA A 492 -35.43 20.39 7.66
N LEU A 493 -36.46 21.20 7.39
CA LEU A 493 -36.71 22.42 8.16
C LEU A 493 -36.95 22.12 9.65
N VAL A 494 -37.74 21.09 9.97
CA VAL A 494 -38.03 20.70 11.36
C VAL A 494 -36.77 20.21 12.08
N VAL A 495 -35.89 19.47 11.40
CA VAL A 495 -34.61 18.98 11.96
C VAL A 495 -33.62 20.11 12.22
N LEU A 496 -33.58 21.11 11.35
CA LEU A 496 -32.61 22.22 11.42
C LEU A 496 -33.07 23.35 12.35
N ASP A 497 -34.38 23.54 12.51
CA ASP A 497 -34.97 24.59 13.34
C ASP A 497 -34.73 24.33 14.84
N LYS A 498 -33.98 25.25 15.47
CA LYS A 498 -33.60 25.16 16.89
C LYS A 498 -34.80 25.18 17.84
N GLU A 499 -35.89 25.86 17.48
CA GLU A 499 -37.09 25.99 18.30
C GLU A 499 -37.99 24.75 18.19
N LYS A 500 -37.85 23.98 17.11
CA LYS A 500 -38.53 22.70 16.90
C LYS A 500 -37.64 21.54 17.38
N LEU A 501 -37.23 20.67 16.46
CA LEU A 501 -36.47 19.47 16.79
C LEU A 501 -34.96 19.74 16.90
N GLY A 502 -34.48 20.82 16.29
CA GLY A 502 -33.07 21.16 16.22
C GLY A 502 -32.40 21.29 17.59
N GLY A 503 -33.07 21.81 18.62
CA GLY A 503 -32.48 21.84 19.97
C GLY A 503 -32.17 20.45 20.54
N ALA A 504 -32.94 19.44 20.15
CA ALA A 504 -32.89 18.08 20.69
C ALA A 504 -32.06 17.09 19.85
N ILE A 505 -31.72 17.43 18.61
CA ILE A 505 -31.03 16.55 17.64
C ILE A 505 -29.51 16.74 17.64
N HIS A 506 -28.79 15.64 17.43
CA HIS A 506 -27.34 15.56 17.37
C HIS A 506 -26.75 16.43 16.23
N SER A 507 -25.60 17.06 16.48
CA SER A 507 -24.95 17.98 15.53
C SER A 507 -24.59 17.33 14.18
N LYS A 508 -24.07 16.10 14.20
CA LYS A 508 -23.78 15.31 12.99
C LYS A 508 -24.99 15.12 12.08
N VAL A 509 -26.17 14.90 12.65
CA VAL A 509 -27.41 14.71 11.89
C VAL A 509 -27.80 16.03 11.23
N LYS A 510 -27.73 17.15 11.96
CA LYS A 510 -27.96 18.48 11.36
C LYS A 510 -27.01 18.76 10.21
N SER A 511 -25.72 18.46 10.39
CA SER A 511 -24.71 18.62 9.34
C SER A 511 -25.05 17.79 8.10
N ALA A 512 -25.50 16.55 8.29
CA ALA A 512 -25.90 15.68 7.19
C ALA A 512 -27.16 16.20 6.48
N TYR A 513 -28.18 16.65 7.22
CA TYR A 513 -29.39 17.27 6.63
C TYR A 513 -29.08 18.57 5.89
N LEU A 514 -28.13 19.40 6.37
CA LEU A 514 -27.69 20.59 5.62
C LEU A 514 -27.09 20.20 4.26
N GLN A 515 -26.21 19.21 4.24
CA GLN A 515 -25.60 18.70 3.01
C GLN A 515 -26.64 18.06 2.06
N LEU A 516 -27.66 17.40 2.62
CA LEU A 516 -28.79 16.88 1.85
C LEU A 516 -29.61 18.01 1.22
N VAL A 517 -29.94 19.05 2.00
CA VAL A 517 -30.71 20.20 1.51
C VAL A 517 -29.96 20.92 0.39
N LEU A 518 -28.65 21.10 0.53
CA LEU A 518 -27.80 21.66 -0.51
C LEU A 518 -27.92 20.84 -1.80
N ALA A 519 -27.61 19.54 -1.74
CA ALA A 519 -27.57 18.67 -2.91
C ALA A 519 -28.95 18.46 -3.59
N VAL A 520 -30.03 18.42 -2.83
CA VAL A 520 -31.37 18.07 -3.35
C VAL A 520 -32.15 19.31 -3.81
N TYR A 521 -32.06 20.43 -3.09
CA TYR A 521 -32.96 21.57 -3.29
C TYR A 521 -32.26 22.86 -3.72
N LEU A 522 -30.95 23.00 -3.49
CA LEU A 522 -30.22 24.23 -3.78
C LEU A 522 -29.23 24.08 -4.93
N ASP A 523 -28.67 22.89 -5.17
CA ASP A 523 -27.71 22.62 -6.24
C ASP A 523 -28.19 23.12 -7.61
N GLU A 524 -29.42 22.82 -8.00
CA GLU A 524 -30.00 23.27 -9.28
C GLU A 524 -30.08 24.80 -9.34
N VAL A 525 -30.48 25.45 -8.25
CA VAL A 525 -30.59 26.91 -8.16
C VAL A 525 -29.20 27.55 -8.24
N ILE A 526 -28.21 27.00 -7.55
CA ILE A 526 -26.83 27.48 -7.54
C ILE A 526 -26.21 27.27 -8.93
N HIS A 527 -26.40 26.09 -9.53
CA HIS A 527 -25.91 25.79 -10.88
C HIS A 527 -26.46 26.76 -11.92
N ASN A 528 -27.77 27.03 -11.87
CA ASN A 528 -28.44 27.96 -12.78
C ASN A 528 -28.07 29.43 -12.52
N SER A 529 -27.53 29.76 -11.35
CA SER A 529 -27.11 31.13 -11.00
C SER A 529 -25.74 31.53 -11.58
N GLY A 530 -24.94 30.57 -12.06
CA GLY A 530 -23.60 30.81 -12.61
C GLY A 530 -22.53 31.15 -11.55
N VAL A 531 -22.85 31.00 -10.26
CA VAL A 531 -21.89 31.15 -9.15
C VAL A 531 -20.97 29.93 -9.10
N ASP A 532 -19.67 30.14 -8.85
CA ASP A 532 -18.67 29.07 -8.75
C ASP A 532 -19.04 28.08 -7.62
N ILE A 533 -19.58 26.95 -8.05
CA ILE A 533 -20.13 25.88 -7.21
C ILE A 533 -19.02 25.25 -6.35
N ASP A 534 -17.82 25.10 -6.90
CA ASP A 534 -16.70 24.40 -6.25
C ASP A 534 -16.26 25.10 -4.97
N GLY A 535 -16.28 26.44 -4.97
CA GLY A 535 -15.98 27.26 -3.79
C GLY A 535 -16.99 27.09 -2.65
N ILE A 536 -18.27 26.86 -2.95
CA ILE A 536 -19.34 26.69 -1.95
C ILE A 536 -19.27 25.28 -1.34
N TRP A 537 -19.04 24.24 -2.14
CA TRP A 537 -18.86 22.86 -1.64
C TRP A 537 -17.69 22.72 -0.68
N HIS A 538 -16.63 23.51 -0.85
CA HIS A 538 -15.47 23.51 0.04
C HIS A 538 -15.64 24.35 1.31
N CYS A 539 -16.68 25.19 1.39
CA CYS A 539 -16.95 26.04 2.56
C CYS A 539 -17.90 25.39 3.59
N PHE A 540 -18.58 24.29 3.24
CA PHE A 540 -19.48 23.52 4.10
C PHE A 540 -18.95 22.10 4.33
#